data_AF-A0A914TM39-F1
#
_entry.id   AF-A0A914TM39-F1
#
_cell.length_a   1.000
_cell.length_b   1.000
_cell.length_c   1.000
_cell.angle_alpha   90.00
_cell.angle_beta   90.00
_cell.angle_gamma   90.00
#
_symmetry.space_group_name_H-M   'P 1'
#
loop_
_entity.id
_entity.type
_entity.pdbx_description
1 polymer ?
#
loop_
_entity_poly.entity_id
_entity_poly.type
_entity_poly.pdbx_seq_one_letter_code
_entity_poly.pdbx_strand_id
1 'polypeptide(L)'
;MDLTHLITFLLLLPFGASVSLPAKERCFQCKFLVETFKIGMDLTKKAHFAGGNTDWEERKLGKFATSETRFIEVLESTCKKELLPDSTEYEFIKDIKHKCHTLVEKHEELLEDWFLRKQEKESDLMNYFCLSELRSCCPSGHFGIRDGTGKCKCDHGYVGSMCSNCDAHFYPVYQNDTAIECAEEGCKDIDECLETGKCTKDKEFCVNSIGSYHCECEDGYRRNKDQECEIDIEAQKSSNNTNEENEKESAAVPSVDSETIGAAHSEL
;
A
#
# COMPACT_ATOMS: atom_id res chain seq x y z
N MET A 1 -63.06 12.13 31.00
CA MET A 1 -63.86 12.36 29.77
C MET A 1 -63.31 13.61 29.07
N ASP A 2 -61.99 13.75 28.95
CA ASP A 2 -61.11 13.12 27.96
C ASP A 2 -61.30 13.69 26.55
N LEU A 3 -60.47 14.69 26.26
CA LEU A 3 -60.25 15.24 24.92
C LEU A 3 -59.14 14.42 24.23
N THR A 4 -59.30 13.09 24.18
CA THR A 4 -58.36 12.13 23.58
C THR A 4 -58.87 11.58 22.25
N HIS A 5 -59.32 12.45 21.34
CA HIS A 5 -59.66 12.05 19.97
C HIS A 5 -59.24 13.11 18.96
N LEU A 6 -57.93 13.33 18.82
CA LEU A 6 -57.39 13.91 17.59
C LEU A 6 -56.04 13.27 17.24
N ILE A 7 -56.03 11.94 17.15
CA ILE A 7 -55.03 11.21 16.38
C ILE A 7 -55.80 10.36 15.39
N THR A 8 -55.70 10.69 14.09
CA THR A 8 -55.57 9.69 13.02
C THR A 8 -55.23 10.35 11.69
N PHE A 9 -54.06 9.94 11.16
CA PHE A 9 -53.75 9.72 9.75
C PHE A 9 -53.62 10.94 8.81
N LEU A 10 -52.36 11.38 8.60
CA LEU A 10 -51.72 11.45 7.27
C LEU A 10 -50.31 12.02 7.40
N LEU A 11 -49.30 11.15 7.40
CA LEU A 11 -48.30 11.03 6.33
C LEU A 11 -47.18 10.10 6.79
N LEU A 12 -47.13 8.95 6.11
CA LEU A 12 -45.94 8.12 6.00
C LEU A 12 -44.81 8.99 5.43
N LEU A 13 -43.82 9.27 6.26
CA LEU A 13 -42.44 9.28 5.77
C LEU A 13 -41.72 8.22 6.60
N PRO A 14 -41.04 7.24 5.97
CA PRO A 14 -39.92 6.66 6.68
C PRO A 14 -39.00 7.85 6.93
N PHE A 15 -38.73 8.14 8.20
CA PHE A 15 -37.59 8.97 8.55
C PHE A 15 -36.38 8.24 7.98
N GLY A 16 -36.02 8.60 6.74
CA GLY A 16 -34.79 8.20 6.11
C GLY A 16 -33.69 8.59 7.06
N ALA A 17 -32.90 7.59 7.44
CA ALA A 17 -31.82 7.72 8.39
C ALA A 17 -30.96 8.96 8.11
N SER A 18 -30.61 9.64 9.19
CA SER A 18 -29.75 10.81 9.31
C SER A 18 -28.55 10.80 8.34
N VAL A 19 -28.53 11.78 7.43
CA VAL A 19 -27.38 12.07 6.57
C VAL A 19 -26.30 12.77 7.39
N SER A 20 -25.14 12.15 7.58
CA SER A 20 -23.98 12.71 8.33
C SER A 20 -23.18 13.74 7.53
N LEU A 21 -23.88 14.69 6.90
CA LEU A 21 -23.33 15.70 5.99
C LEU A 21 -22.19 16.58 6.56
N PRO A 22 -22.21 17.03 7.85
CA PRO A 22 -21.21 17.97 8.37
C PRO A 22 -19.81 17.38 8.58
N ALA A 23 -19.69 16.06 8.61
CA ALA A 23 -18.49 15.40 9.08
C ALA A 23 -17.67 14.79 7.94
N LYS A 24 -18.35 14.25 6.92
CA LYS A 24 -17.75 13.96 5.62
C LYS A 24 -17.14 15.24 5.02
N GLU A 25 -17.85 16.35 5.13
CA GLU A 25 -17.37 17.65 4.65
C GLU A 25 -16.05 18.09 5.30
N ARG A 26 -15.89 17.89 6.62
CA ARG A 26 -14.64 18.19 7.35
C ARG A 26 -13.45 17.38 6.86
N CYS A 27 -13.63 16.08 6.60
CA CYS A 27 -12.54 15.25 6.06
C CYS A 27 -12.11 15.74 4.67
N PHE A 28 -13.08 15.95 3.79
CA PHE A 28 -12.82 16.38 2.42
C PHE A 28 -12.23 17.79 2.34
N GLN A 29 -12.64 18.70 3.23
CA GLN A 29 -12.01 20.00 3.41
C GLN A 29 -10.53 19.87 3.80
N CYS A 30 -10.21 18.95 4.72
CA CYS A 30 -8.84 18.67 5.12
C CYS A 30 -8.02 18.05 3.99
N LYS A 31 -8.59 17.04 3.31
CA LYS A 31 -7.98 16.38 2.14
C LYS A 31 -7.65 17.38 1.04
N PHE A 32 -8.62 18.25 0.69
CA PHE A 32 -8.44 19.30 -0.32
C PHE A 32 -7.29 20.26 0.03
N LEU A 33 -7.18 20.67 1.30
CA LEU A 33 -6.06 21.49 1.76
C LEU A 33 -4.73 20.75 1.62
N VAL A 34 -4.64 19.50 2.09
CA VAL A 34 -3.39 18.71 2.03
C VAL A 34 -2.95 18.46 0.58
N GLU A 35 -3.88 18.15 -0.33
CA GLU A 35 -3.55 17.93 -1.75
C GLU A 35 -3.02 19.21 -2.41
N THR A 36 -3.73 20.33 -2.23
CA THR A 36 -3.27 21.62 -2.79
C THR A 36 -1.98 22.11 -2.14
N PHE A 37 -1.75 21.82 -0.85
CA PHE A 37 -0.50 22.09 -0.16
C PHE A 37 0.66 21.28 -0.74
N LYS A 38 0.48 19.97 -0.95
CA LYS A 38 1.50 19.09 -1.58
C LYS A 38 1.85 19.58 -3.00
N ILE A 39 0.87 20.01 -3.78
CA ILE A 39 1.11 20.64 -5.08
C ILE A 39 1.93 21.93 -4.93
N GLY A 40 1.60 22.80 -3.96
CA GLY A 40 2.38 23.99 -3.66
C GLY A 40 3.84 23.67 -3.29
N MET A 41 4.06 22.61 -2.50
CA MET A 41 5.41 22.13 -2.18
C MET A 41 6.17 21.75 -3.46
N ASP A 42 5.53 21.04 -4.38
CA ASP A 42 6.14 20.62 -5.65
C ASP A 42 6.48 21.80 -6.57
N LEU A 43 5.55 22.76 -6.70
CA LEU A 43 5.76 23.97 -7.51
C LEU A 43 6.93 24.81 -7.00
N THR A 44 7.14 24.86 -5.68
CA THR A 44 8.19 25.68 -5.06
C THR A 44 9.54 24.96 -4.93
N LYS A 45 9.65 23.66 -5.24
CA LYS A 45 10.91 22.88 -5.06
C LYS A 45 12.14 23.50 -5.72
N LYS A 46 11.96 24.23 -6.83
CA LYS A 46 13.04 24.88 -7.59
C LYS A 46 12.79 26.36 -7.84
N ALA A 47 11.86 26.97 -7.11
CA ALA A 47 11.63 28.42 -7.22
C ALA A 47 12.93 29.17 -6.87
N HIS A 48 13.25 30.22 -7.64
CA HIS A 48 14.39 31.12 -7.45
C HIS A 48 15.80 30.61 -7.78
N PHE A 49 15.96 29.50 -8.51
CA PHE A 49 17.28 29.01 -8.92
C PHE A 49 17.45 29.06 -10.45
N ALA A 50 18.27 30.01 -10.92
CA ALA A 50 18.52 30.27 -12.34
C ALA A 50 19.98 29.97 -12.76
N GLY A 51 20.52 28.82 -12.35
CA GLY A 51 21.77 28.26 -12.89
C GLY A 51 23.03 28.48 -12.03
N GLY A 52 23.07 27.88 -10.84
CA GLY A 52 24.31 27.71 -10.08
C GLY A 52 24.95 26.34 -10.35
N ASN A 53 26.18 26.11 -9.86
CA ASN A 53 26.77 24.76 -9.88
C ASN A 53 26.08 23.85 -8.84
N THR A 54 26.04 22.53 -9.08
CA THR A 54 25.32 21.51 -8.29
C THR A 54 25.57 21.58 -6.78
N ASP A 55 26.81 21.73 -6.34
CA ASP A 55 27.19 21.75 -4.90
C ASP A 55 26.74 23.03 -4.16
N TRP A 56 26.53 24.11 -4.91
CA TRP A 56 25.97 25.36 -4.40
C TRP A 56 24.45 25.26 -4.29
N GLU A 57 23.82 24.60 -5.26
CA GLU A 57 22.38 24.35 -5.27
C GLU A 57 21.97 23.43 -4.12
N GLU A 58 22.64 22.28 -3.91
CA GLU A 58 22.29 21.30 -2.87
C GLU A 58 22.31 21.88 -1.44
N ARG A 59 23.33 22.67 -1.09
CA ARG A 59 23.45 23.28 0.25
C ARG A 59 22.43 24.38 0.52
N LYS A 60 21.99 25.09 -0.54
CA LYS A 60 20.96 26.13 -0.44
C LYS A 60 19.56 25.55 -0.49
N LEU A 61 19.36 24.47 -1.23
CA LEU A 61 18.09 23.74 -1.33
C LEU A 61 17.63 23.24 0.04
N GLY A 62 18.52 22.66 0.86
CA GLY A 62 18.14 22.22 2.21
C GLY A 62 17.63 23.37 3.10
N LYS A 63 18.28 24.55 3.05
CA LYS A 63 17.86 25.73 3.84
C LYS A 63 16.59 26.38 3.32
N PHE A 64 16.39 26.37 2.00
CA PHE A 64 15.18 26.92 1.38
C PHE A 64 13.98 25.98 1.56
N ALA A 65 14.19 24.66 1.48
CA ALA A 65 13.16 23.63 1.58
C ALA A 65 12.34 23.73 2.87
N THR A 66 12.94 24.14 3.97
CA THR A 66 12.27 24.34 5.26
C THR A 66 12.35 25.79 5.74
N SER A 67 12.28 26.76 4.81
CA SER A 67 12.27 28.19 5.15
C SER A 67 10.86 28.76 5.27
N GLU A 68 10.67 29.76 6.14
CA GLU A 68 9.41 30.51 6.27
C GLU A 68 8.99 31.12 4.92
N THR A 69 9.94 31.64 4.13
CA THR A 69 9.64 32.19 2.80
C THR A 69 9.02 31.14 1.89
N ARG A 70 9.60 29.94 1.81
CA ARG A 70 9.02 28.85 1.01
C ARG A 70 7.66 28.41 1.57
N PHE A 71 7.48 28.40 2.88
CA PHE A 71 6.20 28.08 3.50
C PHE A 71 5.08 29.03 3.03
N ILE A 72 5.33 30.34 3.01
CA ILE A 72 4.37 31.33 2.51
C ILE A 72 4.05 31.09 1.01
N GLU A 73 5.05 30.83 0.17
CA GLU A 73 4.83 30.50 -1.26
C GLU A 73 3.98 29.24 -1.45
N VAL A 74 4.18 28.23 -0.60
CA VAL A 74 3.34 27.02 -0.59
C VAL A 74 1.91 27.36 -0.19
N LEU A 75 1.71 28.15 0.87
CA LEU A 75 0.40 28.58 1.32
C LEU A 75 -0.37 29.37 0.26
N GLU A 76 0.30 30.20 -0.53
CA GLU A 76 -0.33 30.92 -1.66
C GLU A 76 -0.91 29.98 -2.72
N SER A 77 -0.39 28.76 -2.83
CA SER A 77 -0.86 27.73 -3.77
C SER A 77 -1.99 26.87 -3.21
N THR A 78 -2.25 26.92 -1.90
CA THR A 78 -3.33 26.17 -1.26
C THR A 78 -4.72 26.65 -1.69
N CYS A 79 -5.71 25.80 -1.52
CA CYS A 79 -7.12 26.12 -1.73
C CYS A 79 -7.50 26.52 -3.17
N LYS A 80 -6.65 26.22 -4.16
CA LYS A 80 -6.87 26.44 -5.59
C LYS A 80 -7.33 25.14 -6.26
N LYS A 81 -8.63 25.06 -6.58
CA LYS A 81 -9.25 23.87 -7.20
C LYS A 81 -8.66 23.58 -8.59
N GLU A 82 -8.20 24.63 -9.28
CA GLU A 82 -7.64 24.58 -10.62
C GLU A 82 -6.29 23.86 -10.70
N LEU A 83 -5.60 23.68 -9.57
CA LEU A 83 -4.34 22.96 -9.50
C LEU A 83 -4.52 21.44 -9.41
N LEU A 84 -5.73 20.97 -9.08
CA LEU A 84 -6.00 19.54 -8.96
C LEU A 84 -6.24 18.91 -10.34
N PRO A 85 -5.66 17.72 -10.61
CA PRO A 85 -5.87 17.01 -11.87
C PRO A 85 -7.32 16.51 -12.00
N ASP A 86 -7.93 16.12 -10.89
CA ASP A 86 -9.35 15.79 -10.77
C ASP A 86 -9.91 16.48 -9.53
N SER A 87 -11.05 17.15 -9.70
CA SER A 87 -11.70 17.91 -8.66
C SER A 87 -13.19 17.57 -8.49
N THR A 88 -13.63 16.52 -9.18
CA THR A 88 -15.01 15.99 -9.12
C THR A 88 -15.38 15.55 -7.71
N GLU A 89 -14.42 14.97 -6.97
CA GLU A 89 -14.59 14.52 -5.59
C GLU A 89 -14.98 15.66 -4.63
N TYR A 90 -14.75 16.92 -4.98
CA TYR A 90 -15.02 18.08 -4.13
C TYR A 90 -16.31 18.84 -4.52
N GLU A 91 -16.98 18.46 -5.61
CA GLU A 91 -18.14 19.20 -6.14
C GLU A 91 -19.34 19.25 -5.20
N PHE A 92 -19.48 18.25 -4.32
CA PHE A 92 -20.56 18.21 -3.35
C PHE A 92 -20.42 19.25 -2.23
N ILE A 93 -19.23 19.87 -2.07
CA ILE A 93 -18.96 20.87 -1.03
C ILE A 93 -19.12 22.27 -1.63
N LYS A 94 -20.19 22.94 -1.22
CA LYS A 94 -20.38 24.36 -1.52
C LYS A 94 -19.26 25.19 -0.88
N ASP A 95 -18.74 26.15 -1.64
CA ASP A 95 -17.72 27.10 -1.18
C ASP A 95 -16.45 26.45 -0.59
N ILE A 96 -16.03 25.32 -1.15
CA ILE A 96 -14.84 24.57 -0.71
C ILE A 96 -13.59 25.46 -0.58
N LYS A 97 -13.43 26.43 -1.49
CA LYS A 97 -12.34 27.42 -1.44
C LYS A 97 -12.37 28.25 -0.15
N HIS A 98 -13.52 28.83 0.19
CA HIS A 98 -13.66 29.63 1.41
C HIS A 98 -13.46 28.78 2.66
N LYS A 99 -14.06 27.59 2.70
CA LYS A 99 -13.88 26.62 3.78
C LYS A 99 -12.41 26.25 3.95
N CYS A 100 -11.71 25.98 2.87
CA CYS A 100 -10.27 25.69 2.89
C CYS A 100 -9.46 26.85 3.49
N HIS A 101 -9.72 28.10 3.07
CA HIS A 101 -9.04 29.26 3.64
C HIS A 101 -9.29 29.41 5.15
N THR A 102 -10.54 29.24 5.60
CA THR A 102 -10.85 29.23 7.05
C THR A 102 -10.10 28.12 7.80
N LEU A 103 -9.88 26.96 7.17
CA LEU A 103 -9.11 25.88 7.78
C LEU A 103 -7.63 26.25 7.90
N VAL A 104 -7.06 26.88 6.87
CA VAL A 104 -5.68 27.38 6.88
C VAL A 104 -5.50 28.42 7.98
N GLU A 105 -6.34 29.46 8.00
CA GLU A 105 -6.28 30.55 9.00
C GLU A 105 -6.35 30.02 10.43
N LYS A 106 -7.15 28.98 10.67
CA LYS A 106 -7.32 28.39 11.99
C LYS A 106 -6.14 27.51 12.44
N HIS A 107 -5.41 26.92 11.50
CA HIS A 107 -4.43 25.86 11.77
C HIS A 107 -3.06 26.11 11.14
N GLU A 108 -2.76 27.37 10.80
CA GLU A 108 -1.49 27.78 10.20
C GLU A 108 -0.28 27.34 11.03
N GLU A 109 -0.35 27.50 12.36
CA GLU A 109 0.72 27.07 13.27
C GLU A 109 1.04 25.57 13.18
N LEU A 110 0.03 24.72 12.96
CA LEU A 110 0.24 23.27 12.79
C LEU A 110 0.89 22.95 11.44
N LEU A 111 0.49 23.66 10.38
CA LEU A 111 1.06 23.51 9.05
C LEU A 111 2.52 23.99 9.02
N GLU A 112 2.79 25.11 9.68
CA GLU A 112 4.13 25.68 9.82
C GLU A 112 5.04 24.76 10.63
N ASP A 113 4.58 24.26 11.78
CA ASP A 113 5.33 23.31 12.60
C ASP A 113 5.73 22.07 11.80
N TRP A 114 4.78 21.51 11.03
CA TRP A 114 5.05 20.36 10.19
C TRP A 114 6.06 20.68 9.10
N PHE A 115 5.85 21.79 8.39
CA PHE A 115 6.70 22.20 7.27
C PHE A 115 8.13 22.50 7.73
N LEU A 116 8.32 23.22 8.83
CA LEU A 116 9.65 23.63 9.27
C LEU A 116 10.42 22.50 9.99
N ARG A 117 9.71 21.60 10.68
CA ARG A 117 10.36 20.69 11.67
C ARG A 117 10.07 19.20 11.48
N LYS A 118 9.02 18.80 10.77
CA LYS A 118 8.55 17.40 10.77
C LYS A 118 8.63 16.68 9.43
N GLN A 119 9.01 17.35 8.33
CA GLN A 119 9.08 16.73 7.00
C GLN A 119 9.94 15.44 6.94
N GLU A 120 11.00 15.33 7.76
CA GLU A 120 11.86 14.12 7.79
C GLU A 120 11.28 12.97 8.61
N LYS A 121 10.66 13.27 9.76
CA LYS A 121 10.18 12.27 10.72
C LYS A 121 8.73 11.83 10.44
N GLU A 122 7.91 12.74 9.92
CA GLU A 122 6.50 12.55 9.62
C GLU A 122 6.20 13.10 8.22
N SER A 123 6.74 12.44 7.19
CA SER A 123 6.70 12.93 5.81
C SER A 123 5.29 13.00 5.19
N ASP A 124 4.30 12.31 5.76
CA ASP A 124 2.93 12.37 5.27
C ASP A 124 2.09 13.39 6.03
N LEU A 125 1.95 14.57 5.42
CA LEU A 125 1.08 15.64 5.90
C LEU A 125 -0.38 15.19 6.12
N MET A 126 -0.89 14.22 5.34
CA MET A 126 -2.26 13.73 5.52
C MET A 126 -2.43 13.02 6.87
N ASN A 127 -1.45 12.18 7.22
CA ASN A 127 -1.45 11.45 8.48
C ASN A 127 -1.24 12.39 9.67
N TYR A 128 -0.30 13.32 9.57
CA TYR A 128 -0.06 14.30 10.63
C TYR A 128 -1.28 15.21 10.81
N PHE A 129 -1.65 15.96 9.78
CA PHE A 129 -2.62 17.04 9.89
C PHE A 129 -4.07 16.52 9.97
N CYS A 130 -4.49 15.67 9.02
CA CYS A 130 -5.89 15.25 8.93
C CYS A 130 -6.26 14.08 9.85
N LEU A 131 -5.35 13.14 10.10
CA LEU A 131 -5.64 11.97 10.95
C LEU A 131 -5.27 12.20 12.42
N SER A 132 -4.10 12.75 12.70
CA SER A 132 -3.56 12.83 14.06
C SER A 132 -4.01 14.10 14.79
N GLU A 133 -3.75 15.27 14.21
CA GLU A 133 -4.05 16.57 14.81
C GLU A 133 -5.54 16.91 14.73
N LEU A 134 -6.10 16.99 13.51
CA LEU A 134 -7.50 17.39 13.33
C LEU A 134 -8.49 16.26 13.56
N ARG A 135 -8.06 15.00 13.41
CA ARG A 135 -8.91 13.80 13.50
C ARG A 135 -10.15 13.90 12.60
N SER A 136 -10.01 14.59 11.47
CA SER A 136 -11.10 14.84 10.53
C SER A 136 -11.32 13.66 9.59
N CYS A 137 -10.29 12.84 9.34
CA CYS A 137 -10.31 11.70 8.43
C CYS A 137 -9.94 10.36 9.11
N CYS A 138 -10.17 9.25 8.40
CA CYS A 138 -9.72 7.91 8.78
C CYS A 138 -8.50 7.46 7.94
N PRO A 139 -7.69 6.50 8.43
CA PRO A 139 -6.61 5.88 7.66
C PRO A 139 -7.13 5.19 6.37
N SER A 140 -6.23 4.94 5.41
CA SER A 140 -6.56 4.24 4.17
C SER A 140 -7.25 2.88 4.43
N GLY A 141 -8.25 2.54 3.61
CA GLY A 141 -9.07 1.33 3.77
C GLY A 141 -10.13 1.40 4.87
N HIS A 142 -10.32 2.57 5.49
CA HIS A 142 -11.29 2.79 6.57
C HIS A 142 -12.12 4.03 6.27
N PHE A 143 -13.46 3.97 6.43
CA PHE A 143 -14.29 5.17 6.39
C PHE A 143 -15.10 5.39 7.68
N GLY A 144 -15.56 6.62 7.86
CA GLY A 144 -16.20 7.06 9.09
C GLY A 144 -15.61 8.36 9.62
N ILE A 145 -16.19 8.85 10.70
CA ILE A 145 -15.81 10.12 11.32
C ILE A 145 -15.28 9.77 12.70
N ARG A 146 -14.15 10.34 13.12
CA ARG A 146 -13.77 10.35 14.54
C ARG A 146 -14.61 11.39 15.29
N ASP A 147 -15.93 11.25 15.25
CA ASP A 147 -16.87 12.15 15.96
C ASP A 147 -16.97 11.86 17.46
N GLY A 148 -16.19 10.88 17.95
CA GLY A 148 -16.19 10.47 19.35
C GLY A 148 -17.34 9.53 19.74
N THR A 149 -18.18 9.07 18.80
CA THR A 149 -19.28 8.13 19.10
C THR A 149 -18.89 6.65 18.98
N GLY A 150 -17.71 6.35 18.44
CA GLY A 150 -17.05 5.04 18.60
C GLY A 150 -17.42 3.94 17.58
N LYS A 151 -17.94 4.26 16.39
CA LYS A 151 -18.13 3.27 15.31
C LYS A 151 -17.74 3.81 13.93
N CYS A 152 -16.74 3.20 13.30
CA CYS A 152 -16.41 3.41 11.89
C CYS A 152 -17.50 2.78 11.00
N LYS A 153 -17.63 3.26 9.75
CA LYS A 153 -18.49 2.65 8.74
C LYS A 153 -17.54 2.04 7.69
N CYS A 154 -17.71 0.79 7.29
CA CYS A 154 -16.64 0.07 6.60
C CYS A 154 -16.87 -0.10 5.10
N ASP A 155 -15.79 -0.08 4.30
CA ASP A 155 -15.81 -0.37 2.87
C ASP A 155 -16.37 -1.75 2.60
N HIS A 156 -16.91 -1.94 1.39
CA HIS A 156 -17.34 -3.26 0.95
C HIS A 156 -16.14 -4.21 1.08
N GLY A 157 -16.31 -5.25 1.88
CA GLY A 157 -15.22 -6.16 2.23
C GLY A 157 -14.50 -5.90 3.55
N TYR A 158 -14.92 -4.91 4.34
CA TYR A 158 -14.37 -4.61 5.66
C TYR A 158 -15.46 -4.60 6.75
N VAL A 159 -15.13 -5.03 7.97
CA VAL A 159 -16.03 -5.09 9.14
C VAL A 159 -15.31 -4.73 10.45
N GLY A 160 -16.10 -4.62 11.52
CA GLY A 160 -15.64 -4.32 12.87
C GLY A 160 -15.87 -2.87 13.27
N SER A 161 -15.71 -2.57 14.56
CA SER A 161 -15.87 -1.20 15.08
C SER A 161 -14.85 -0.22 14.48
N MET A 162 -13.70 -0.75 14.06
CA MET A 162 -12.60 -0.02 13.45
C MET A 162 -12.42 -0.33 11.97
N CYS A 163 -13.24 -1.17 11.31
CA CYS A 163 -13.02 -1.56 9.90
C CYS A 163 -11.67 -2.22 9.61
N SER A 164 -11.07 -2.86 10.62
CA SER A 164 -9.75 -3.48 10.54
C SER A 164 -9.80 -5.00 10.34
N ASN A 165 -10.95 -5.52 9.92
CA ASN A 165 -11.18 -6.93 9.64
C ASN A 165 -11.84 -7.05 8.26
N CYS A 166 -11.57 -8.14 7.54
CA CYS A 166 -12.29 -8.42 6.31
C CYS A 166 -13.71 -8.93 6.58
N ASP A 167 -14.66 -8.48 5.77
CA ASP A 167 -16.06 -8.94 5.80
C ASP A 167 -16.16 -10.41 5.38
N ALA A 168 -17.32 -11.02 5.61
CA ALA A 168 -17.63 -12.33 5.08
C ALA A 168 -17.43 -12.34 3.55
N HIS A 169 -16.70 -13.35 3.06
CA HIS A 169 -16.28 -13.53 1.66
C HIS A 169 -15.17 -12.60 1.17
N PHE A 170 -14.49 -11.89 2.07
CA PHE A 170 -13.27 -11.13 1.76
C PHE A 170 -12.08 -11.66 2.54
N TYR A 171 -10.88 -11.58 1.93
CA TYR A 171 -9.64 -12.10 2.52
C TYR A 171 -8.56 -11.02 2.55
N PRO A 172 -7.67 -11.03 3.57
CA PRO A 172 -6.57 -10.09 3.65
C PRO A 172 -5.53 -10.41 2.56
N VAL A 173 -5.43 -9.54 1.55
CA VAL A 173 -4.36 -9.61 0.54
C VAL A 173 -3.08 -8.93 1.03
N TYR A 174 -3.21 -7.98 1.96
CA TYR A 174 -2.10 -7.32 2.64
C TYR A 174 -2.49 -7.03 4.09
N GLN A 175 -1.55 -7.23 5.03
CA GLN A 175 -1.78 -6.91 6.45
C GLN A 175 -0.46 -6.56 7.16
N ASN A 176 -0.50 -5.50 7.96
CA ASN A 176 0.54 -5.14 8.93
C ASN A 176 -0.11 -4.59 10.23
N ASP A 177 0.70 -4.09 11.17
CA ASP A 177 0.22 -3.57 12.46
C ASP A 177 -0.72 -2.35 12.35
N THR A 178 -0.75 -1.69 11.19
CA THR A 178 -1.44 -0.41 10.96
C THR A 178 -2.50 -0.45 9.87
N ALA A 179 -2.51 -1.46 9.01
CA ALA A 179 -3.34 -1.53 7.82
C ALA A 179 -3.66 -2.98 7.42
N ILE A 180 -4.86 -3.15 6.85
CA ILE A 180 -5.32 -4.38 6.22
C ILE A 180 -5.95 -4.01 4.88
N GLU A 181 -5.72 -4.83 3.85
CA GLU A 181 -6.35 -4.71 2.55
C GLU A 181 -7.14 -5.99 2.29
N CYS A 182 -8.45 -5.84 2.04
CA CYS A 182 -9.37 -6.94 1.84
C CYS A 182 -9.83 -7.02 0.38
N ALA A 183 -9.82 -8.22 -0.20
CA ALA A 183 -10.28 -8.47 -1.57
C ALA A 183 -11.29 -9.63 -1.62
N GLU A 184 -12.23 -9.57 -2.57
CA GLU A 184 -13.29 -10.56 -2.81
C GLU A 184 -12.75 -11.85 -3.47
N GLU A 185 -11.72 -11.70 -4.30
CA GLU A 185 -10.98 -12.80 -4.88
C GLU A 185 -9.52 -12.74 -4.44
N GLY A 186 -9.01 -13.86 -3.96
CA GLY A 186 -7.67 -13.95 -3.41
C GLY A 186 -7.65 -14.81 -2.16
N CYS A 187 -7.98 -16.10 -2.30
CA CYS A 187 -7.40 -17.07 -1.38
C CYS A 187 -5.90 -16.95 -1.56
N LYS A 188 -5.24 -16.26 -0.62
CA LYS A 188 -3.79 -16.32 -0.52
C LYS A 188 -3.47 -17.73 -0.07
N ASP A 189 -2.80 -18.45 -0.96
CA ASP A 189 -2.27 -19.76 -0.65
C ASP A 189 -1.36 -19.66 0.59
N ILE A 190 -1.63 -20.51 1.58
CA ILE A 190 -0.79 -20.63 2.78
C ILE A 190 0.21 -21.72 2.45
N ASP A 191 1.49 -21.37 2.37
CA ASP A 191 2.53 -22.37 2.16
C ASP A 191 2.69 -23.22 3.43
N GLU A 192 1.96 -24.34 3.50
CA GLU A 192 2.02 -25.23 4.65
C GLU A 192 3.38 -25.91 4.81
N CYS A 193 4.20 -25.95 3.75
CA CYS A 193 5.54 -26.53 3.79
C CYS A 193 6.54 -25.72 4.62
N LEU A 194 6.20 -24.48 5.00
CA LEU A 194 6.98 -23.68 5.94
C LEU A 194 6.77 -24.12 7.41
N GLU A 195 5.73 -24.89 7.70
CA GLU A 195 5.52 -25.49 9.02
C GLU A 195 6.28 -26.82 9.15
N THR A 196 6.91 -27.06 10.30
CA THR A 196 7.62 -28.32 10.56
C THR A 196 6.65 -29.49 10.73
N GLY A 197 6.92 -30.61 10.04
CA GLY A 197 6.23 -31.88 10.29
C GLY A 197 4.95 -32.12 9.47
N LYS A 198 4.76 -31.46 8.33
CA LYS A 198 3.65 -31.76 7.39
C LYS A 198 3.82 -33.10 6.69
N CYS A 199 4.98 -33.32 6.11
CA CYS A 199 5.41 -34.61 5.58
C CYS A 199 6.13 -35.34 6.72
N THR A 200 5.60 -36.50 7.10
CA THR A 200 5.98 -37.24 8.33
C THR A 200 6.66 -38.57 8.04
N LYS A 201 6.60 -39.04 6.78
CA LYS A 201 7.24 -40.29 6.38
C LYS A 201 8.71 -40.04 6.05
N ASP A 202 9.49 -41.10 6.12
CA ASP A 202 10.88 -41.04 5.70
C ASP A 202 10.97 -40.85 4.19
N LYS A 203 11.96 -40.06 3.74
CA LYS A 203 12.29 -39.86 2.33
C LYS A 203 11.21 -39.15 1.50
N GLU A 204 10.42 -38.27 2.12
CA GLU A 204 9.55 -37.34 1.42
C GLU A 204 9.89 -35.87 1.69
N PHE A 205 9.59 -35.02 0.71
CA PHE A 205 9.64 -33.58 0.81
C PHE A 205 8.26 -32.98 0.54
N CYS A 206 8.00 -31.83 1.15
CA CYS A 206 6.74 -31.11 0.97
C CYS A 206 6.81 -30.25 -0.30
N VAL A 207 5.76 -30.33 -1.11
CA VAL A 207 5.55 -29.49 -2.29
C VAL A 207 4.30 -28.66 -2.05
N ASN A 208 4.47 -27.35 -2.08
CA ASN A 208 3.36 -26.42 -1.94
C ASN A 208 2.56 -26.33 -3.26
N SER A 209 1.24 -26.25 -3.18
CA SER A 209 0.35 -26.12 -4.33
C SER A 209 -0.78 -25.14 -4.02
N ILE A 210 -1.43 -24.56 -5.02
CA ILE A 210 -2.46 -23.55 -4.76
C ILE A 210 -3.66 -24.20 -4.03
N GLY A 211 -3.88 -23.81 -2.77
CA GLY A 211 -4.95 -24.27 -1.90
C GLY A 211 -4.69 -25.61 -1.20
N SER A 212 -3.48 -26.17 -1.27
CA SER A 212 -3.11 -27.45 -0.63
C SER A 212 -1.59 -27.65 -0.64
N TYR A 213 -1.11 -28.70 0.02
CA TYR A 213 0.23 -29.24 -0.20
C TYR A 213 0.13 -30.72 -0.55
N HIS A 214 1.21 -31.28 -1.11
CA HIS A 214 1.39 -32.72 -1.22
C HIS A 214 2.83 -33.12 -0.92
N CYS A 215 3.02 -34.36 -0.48
CA CYS A 215 4.35 -34.90 -0.19
C CYS A 215 4.82 -35.74 -1.37
N GLU A 216 6.01 -35.44 -1.88
CA GLU A 216 6.67 -36.21 -2.94
C GLU A 216 7.86 -36.99 -2.36
N CYS A 217 8.15 -38.16 -2.95
CA CYS A 217 9.31 -38.94 -2.55
C CYS A 217 10.60 -38.30 -3.09
N GLU A 218 11.68 -38.33 -2.33
CA GLU A 218 13.02 -37.91 -2.77
C GLU A 218 13.44 -38.59 -4.08
N ASP A 219 14.35 -37.95 -4.83
CA ASP A 219 14.90 -38.51 -6.07
C ASP A 219 15.43 -39.94 -5.89
N GLY A 220 15.04 -40.84 -6.79
CA GLY A 220 15.38 -42.26 -6.71
C GLY A 220 14.50 -43.08 -5.78
N TYR A 221 13.42 -42.51 -5.24
CA TYR A 221 12.38 -43.22 -4.50
C TYR A 221 11.01 -43.08 -5.20
N ARG A 222 10.16 -44.09 -5.03
CA ARG A 222 8.76 -44.08 -5.50
C ARG A 222 7.80 -44.49 -4.39
N ARG A 223 6.58 -43.98 -4.45
CA ARG A 223 5.54 -44.25 -3.44
C ARG A 223 4.96 -45.67 -3.64
N ASN A 224 4.96 -46.48 -2.59
CA ASN A 224 4.45 -47.85 -2.60
C ASN A 224 2.95 -47.92 -2.21
N LYS A 225 2.39 -49.13 -2.10
CA LYS A 225 0.97 -49.35 -1.75
C LYS A 225 0.62 -48.94 -0.31
N ASP A 226 1.61 -49.00 0.58
CA ASP A 226 1.50 -48.56 1.97
C ASP A 226 1.77 -47.04 2.11
N GLN A 227 1.86 -46.35 0.97
CA GLN A 227 2.15 -44.93 0.83
C GLN A 227 3.52 -44.52 1.43
N GLU A 228 4.48 -45.44 1.52
CA GLU A 228 5.87 -45.18 1.93
C GLU A 228 6.78 -45.02 0.70
N CYS A 229 7.89 -44.30 0.85
CA CYS A 229 8.86 -44.09 -0.22
C CYS A 229 9.89 -45.23 -0.23
N GLU A 230 9.92 -46.02 -1.31
CA GLU A 230 10.87 -47.12 -1.51
C GLU A 230 11.80 -46.85 -2.69
N ILE A 231 12.99 -47.44 -2.69
CA ILE A 231 13.99 -47.22 -3.74
C ILE A 231 13.42 -47.62 -5.11
N ASP A 232 13.49 -46.70 -6.06
CA ASP A 232 13.11 -46.94 -7.44
C ASP A 232 14.26 -47.63 -8.21
N ILE A 233 14.26 -48.96 -8.15
CA ILE A 233 15.25 -49.82 -8.81
C ILE A 233 15.19 -49.68 -10.35
N GLU A 234 14.08 -49.24 -10.92
CA GLU A 234 13.93 -49.05 -12.37
C GLU A 234 14.56 -47.73 -12.82
N ALA A 235 14.37 -46.65 -12.06
CA ALA A 235 15.05 -45.38 -12.29
C ALA A 235 16.58 -45.51 -12.21
N GLN A 236 17.11 -46.31 -11.27
CA GLN A 236 18.56 -46.50 -11.12
C GLN A 236 19.20 -47.35 -12.24
N LYS A 237 18.44 -48.18 -12.96
CA LYS A 237 18.95 -48.91 -14.13
C LYS A 237 19.20 -47.99 -15.32
N SER A 238 18.45 -46.88 -15.43
CA SER A 238 18.63 -45.87 -16.48
C SER A 238 19.84 -44.97 -16.25
N SER A 239 20.28 -44.78 -15.00
CA SER A 239 21.50 -44.01 -14.67
C SER A 239 22.79 -44.82 -14.77
N ASN A 240 22.72 -46.15 -14.74
CA ASN A 240 23.89 -47.04 -14.81
C ASN A 240 24.26 -47.52 -16.22
N ASN A 241 23.47 -47.18 -17.24
CA ASN A 241 23.67 -47.63 -18.64
C ASN A 241 24.38 -46.61 -19.55
N THR A 242 24.98 -45.54 -19.02
CA THR A 242 25.70 -44.52 -19.82
C THR A 242 27.23 -44.65 -19.81
N ASN A 243 27.80 -45.75 -19.29
CA ASN A 243 29.25 -45.90 -19.13
C ASN A 243 29.90 -47.08 -19.88
N GLU A 244 29.30 -47.62 -20.93
CA GLU A 244 29.98 -48.55 -21.86
C GLU A 244 29.47 -48.33 -23.29
N GLU A 245 30.04 -47.36 -24.01
CA GLU A 245 30.19 -47.32 -25.48
C GLU A 245 30.69 -45.92 -25.89
N ASN A 246 32.00 -45.69 -25.79
CA ASN A 246 32.66 -44.63 -26.57
C ASN A 246 34.16 -44.93 -26.71
N GLU A 247 34.48 -45.95 -27.52
CA GLU A 247 35.75 -46.01 -28.23
C GLU A 247 35.51 -46.11 -29.74
N LYS A 248 36.06 -45.10 -30.45
CA LYS A 248 36.40 -45.05 -31.88
C LYS A 248 35.25 -45.12 -32.90
N GLU A 249 35.02 -44.00 -33.59
CA GLU A 249 35.82 -43.75 -34.80
C GLU A 249 35.93 -42.24 -35.11
N SER A 250 37.17 -41.85 -35.37
CA SER A 250 37.67 -40.55 -35.78
C SER A 250 37.26 -40.17 -37.21
N ALA A 251 37.06 -38.87 -37.48
CA ALA A 251 37.98 -38.08 -38.31
C ALA A 251 37.29 -36.87 -38.98
N ALA A 252 37.64 -35.67 -38.53
CA ALA A 252 38.01 -34.54 -39.40
C ALA A 252 38.70 -33.44 -38.56
N VAL A 253 40.01 -33.32 -38.74
CA VAL A 253 40.96 -32.22 -38.36
C VAL A 253 40.90 -31.14 -39.47
N PRO A 254 41.31 -29.84 -39.35
CA PRO A 254 42.21 -29.13 -38.40
C PRO A 254 41.56 -27.90 -37.70
N SER A 255 41.88 -27.49 -36.46
CA SER A 255 43.09 -26.94 -35.82
C SER A 255 43.47 -25.48 -36.19
N VAL A 256 43.88 -24.72 -35.15
CA VAL A 256 44.69 -23.47 -35.14
C VAL A 256 43.84 -22.17 -35.16
N ASP A 257 43.93 -21.19 -34.24
CA ASP A 257 44.79 -20.97 -33.07
C ASP A 257 44.16 -19.96 -32.09
N SER A 258 44.68 -20.02 -30.87
CA SER A 258 44.55 -19.13 -29.71
C SER A 258 45.04 -17.70 -30.00
N GLU A 259 44.39 -16.68 -29.43
CA GLU A 259 45.12 -15.51 -28.89
C GLU A 259 44.29 -14.69 -27.88
N THR A 260 44.95 -14.44 -26.76
CA THR A 260 44.61 -13.65 -25.58
C THR A 260 44.74 -12.15 -25.85
N ILE A 261 44.12 -11.29 -25.02
CA ILE A 261 44.55 -9.95 -24.50
C ILE A 261 43.25 -9.29 -23.99
N GLY A 262 43.11 -8.66 -22.83
CA GLY A 262 44.02 -8.20 -21.79
C GLY A 262 43.24 -7.18 -20.94
N ALA A 263 43.52 -7.15 -19.64
CA ALA A 263 42.90 -6.25 -18.66
C ALA A 263 43.42 -4.81 -18.76
N ALA A 264 42.62 -3.84 -18.30
CA ALA A 264 43.06 -2.69 -17.50
C ALA A 264 41.87 -1.82 -17.07
N HIS A 265 41.73 -1.55 -15.76
CA HIS A 265 41.50 -0.19 -15.27
C HIS A 265 41.79 -0.14 -13.76
N SER A 266 42.85 0.58 -13.39
CA SER A 266 43.13 1.06 -12.04
C SER A 266 43.73 2.47 -12.15
N GLU A 267 43.29 3.32 -11.23
CA GLU A 267 43.88 4.58 -10.72
C GLU A 267 44.27 5.72 -11.69
N LEU A 268 43.52 6.83 -11.59
CA LEU A 268 43.96 8.12 -11.04
C LEU A 268 42.78 9.08 -10.84
#